data_AF-A0A4Z1CCB7-F1
#
_entry.id   AF-A0A4Z1CCB7-F1
#
_cell.length_a   1.000
_cell.length_b   1.000
_cell.length_c   1.000
_cell.angle_alpha   90.00
_cell.angle_beta   90.00
_cell.angle_gamma   90.00
#
_symmetry.space_group_name_H-M   'P 1'
#
loop_
_entity.id
_entity.type
_entity.pdbx_description
1 polymer ?
#
loop_
_entity_poly.entity_id
_entity_poly.type
_entity_poly.pdbx_seq_one_letter_code
_entity_poly.pdbx_strand_id
1 'polypeptide(L)'
;MGDSSSAAAVVAGPVLVDHRERNSVIPEALAAAGLDVRLTDLPVGDYVLGAGLAVERKGPADLGASIRDGRIFDQAVRLQSASTQAVLLVEGEPQGIAEDAWRGAVCRLVEDGFTVLHSLDADDSAAWIIRLAKRVRRAGPTTPTHGPRRSPRHPSAQAEAMLSVVPGISTTMARSLLAAYGTLAEVAAAAPEGLRRHPGIGRVRAARLAEALHGDYVAPLERDPRPTRPARGARPPRRWILADPSPRAELQSFDRRAIAVRALHSAAEGTQLIDGLTGEVVATASAGL
;
A
#
# COMPACT_ATOMS: atom_id res chain seq x y z
N MET A 1 24.44 13.63 38.81
CA MET A 1 23.71 12.59 39.57
C MET A 1 22.28 12.64 39.06
N GLY A 2 21.82 11.59 38.37
CA GLY A 2 20.53 11.54 37.66
C GLY A 2 20.53 12.41 36.39
N ASP A 3 20.04 12.01 35.22
CA ASP A 3 19.06 10.97 34.97
C ASP A 3 19.34 10.38 33.57
N SER A 4 19.83 9.14 33.53
CA SER A 4 19.85 8.35 32.32
C SER A 4 18.40 7.94 32.06
N SER A 5 17.72 8.69 31.19
CA SER A 5 16.43 8.29 30.63
C SER A 5 16.63 6.95 29.91
N SER A 6 16.40 5.87 30.67
CA SER A 6 16.23 4.53 30.18
C SER A 6 15.05 4.59 29.22
N ALA A 7 15.33 4.56 27.92
CA ALA A 7 14.32 4.29 26.92
C ALA A 7 13.67 2.97 27.33
N ALA A 8 12.44 3.03 27.86
CA ALA A 8 11.68 1.86 28.25
C ALA A 8 11.64 0.94 27.02
N ALA A 9 12.37 -0.18 27.10
CA ALA A 9 12.31 -1.21 26.09
C ALA A 9 10.84 -1.59 25.96
N VAL A 10 10.24 -1.36 24.79
CA VAL A 10 8.89 -1.82 24.50
C VAL A 10 8.93 -3.34 24.71
N VAL A 11 8.40 -3.79 25.84
CA VAL A 11 8.34 -5.22 26.17
C VAL A 11 7.41 -5.81 25.14
N ALA A 12 8.00 -6.41 24.11
CA ALA A 12 7.22 -7.04 23.08
C ALA A 12 6.49 -8.23 23.72
N GLY A 13 5.17 -8.13 23.76
CA GLY A 13 4.32 -9.13 24.39
C GLY A 13 4.47 -10.53 23.79
N PRO A 14 3.83 -11.52 24.43
CA PRO A 14 3.80 -12.90 23.93
C PRO A 14 3.24 -12.98 22.50
N VAL A 15 3.66 -14.00 21.76
CA VAL A 15 2.93 -14.46 20.58
C VAL A 15 1.65 -15.11 21.07
N LEU A 16 0.51 -14.55 20.68
CA LEU A 16 -0.77 -15.20 20.96
C LEU A 16 -1.08 -16.13 19.80
N VAL A 17 -1.56 -17.33 20.14
CA VAL A 17 -1.92 -18.38 19.19
C VAL A 17 -3.34 -18.81 19.50
N ASP A 18 -4.18 -18.92 18.46
CA ASP A 18 -5.55 -19.42 18.63
C ASP A 18 -5.53 -20.88 19.09
N HIS A 19 -6.47 -21.28 19.96
CA HIS A 19 -6.57 -22.67 20.42
C HIS A 19 -6.74 -23.68 19.27
N ARG A 20 -7.31 -23.26 18.13
CA ARG A 20 -7.47 -24.13 16.94
C ARG A 20 -6.13 -24.54 16.34
N GLU A 21 -5.08 -23.73 16.50
CA GLU A 21 -3.74 -24.03 16.03
C GLU A 21 -2.89 -24.85 17.02
N ARG A 22 -3.44 -25.20 18.21
CA ARG A 22 -2.70 -25.96 19.24
C ARG A 22 -2.03 -27.23 18.69
N ASN A 23 -2.69 -27.92 17.77
CA ASN A 23 -2.24 -29.22 17.26
C ASN A 23 -1.35 -29.11 16.01
N SER A 24 -1.04 -27.89 15.54
CA SER A 24 -0.05 -27.73 14.47
C SER A 24 1.37 -27.79 15.04
N VAL A 25 2.37 -27.96 14.17
CA VAL A 25 3.80 -27.95 14.58
C VAL A 25 4.31 -26.55 14.92
N ILE A 26 3.53 -25.51 14.56
CA ILE A 26 3.95 -24.11 14.60
C ILE A 26 4.13 -23.60 16.05
N PRO A 27 3.22 -23.84 17.01
CA PRO A 27 3.39 -23.37 18.40
C PRO A 27 4.68 -23.90 19.04
N GLU A 28 4.99 -25.19 18.81
CA GLU A 28 6.22 -25.81 19.32
C GLU A 28 7.46 -25.19 18.66
N ALA A 29 7.44 -25.01 17.34
CA ALA A 29 8.53 -24.36 16.61
C ALA A 29 8.76 -22.90 17.06
N LEU A 30 7.69 -22.15 17.34
CA LEU A 30 7.76 -20.79 17.88
C LEU A 30 8.41 -20.77 19.26
N ALA A 31 8.03 -21.70 20.15
CA ALA A 31 8.61 -21.84 21.49
C ALA A 31 10.10 -22.24 21.41
N ALA A 32 10.44 -23.23 20.58
CA ALA A 32 11.82 -23.65 20.33
C ALA A 32 12.70 -22.51 19.76
N ALA A 33 12.10 -21.57 19.03
CA ALA A 33 12.78 -20.37 18.53
C ALA A 33 12.99 -19.27 19.58
N GLY A 34 12.61 -19.51 20.84
CA GLY A 34 12.78 -18.62 21.99
C GLY A 34 11.72 -17.53 22.12
N LEU A 35 10.53 -17.74 21.57
CA LEU A 35 9.40 -16.80 21.69
C LEU A 35 8.50 -17.19 22.87
N ASP A 36 8.02 -16.23 23.66
CA ASP A 36 6.94 -16.46 24.63
C ASP A 36 5.64 -16.72 23.83
N VAL A 37 5.12 -17.94 23.88
CA VAL A 37 3.93 -18.38 23.14
C VAL A 37 2.80 -18.64 24.12
N ARG A 38 1.63 -18.03 23.89
CA ARG A 38 0.43 -18.23 24.71
C ARG A 38 -0.75 -18.61 23.85
N LEU A 39 -1.34 -19.76 24.18
CA LEU A 39 -2.61 -20.20 23.60
C LEU A 39 -3.76 -19.44 24.25
N THR A 40 -4.66 -18.93 23.43
CA THR A 40 -5.88 -18.20 23.85
C THR A 40 -6.92 -18.30 22.75
N ASP A 41 -8.18 -18.00 23.05
CA ASP A 41 -9.18 -17.79 22.00
C ASP A 41 -8.96 -16.42 21.38
N LEU A 42 -8.68 -16.38 20.07
CA LEU A 42 -8.52 -15.14 19.33
C LEU A 42 -9.83 -14.77 18.64
N PRO A 43 -10.24 -13.48 18.68
CA PRO A 43 -11.45 -13.05 17.99
C PRO A 43 -11.30 -13.07 16.46
N VAL A 44 -10.06 -12.95 15.97
CA VAL A 44 -9.66 -13.00 14.56
C VAL A 44 -8.21 -13.46 14.44
N GLY A 45 -7.89 -14.14 13.33
CA GLY A 45 -6.54 -14.62 13.05
C GLY A 45 -6.17 -15.84 13.88
N ASP A 46 -5.12 -16.50 13.43
CA ASP A 46 -4.57 -17.70 14.08
C ASP A 46 -3.35 -17.35 14.95
N TYR A 47 -2.65 -16.27 14.61
CA TYR A 47 -1.47 -15.79 15.34
C TYR A 47 -1.49 -14.26 15.47
N VAL A 48 -1.18 -13.74 16.65
CA VAL A 48 -0.95 -12.30 16.89
C VAL A 48 0.47 -12.10 17.38
N LEU A 49 1.26 -11.36 16.61
CA LEU A 49 2.72 -11.21 16.74
C LEU A 49 3.11 -9.88 17.40
N GLY A 50 2.38 -9.46 18.43
CA GLY A 50 2.52 -8.17 19.11
C GLY A 50 1.38 -7.19 18.80
N ALA A 51 1.54 -5.91 19.16
CA ALA A 51 0.45 -4.92 19.24
C ALA A 51 -0.19 -4.50 17.89
N GLY A 52 0.17 -5.10 16.76
CA GLY A 52 -0.38 -4.67 15.47
C GLY A 52 -0.21 -5.59 14.28
N LEU A 53 0.31 -6.81 14.44
CA LEU A 53 0.46 -7.78 13.35
C LEU A 53 -0.29 -9.07 13.67
N ALA A 54 -1.29 -9.39 12.85
CA ALA A 54 -1.99 -10.67 12.90
C ALA A 54 -1.74 -11.49 11.63
N VAL A 55 -1.73 -12.80 11.78
CA VAL A 55 -1.57 -13.78 10.71
C VAL A 55 -2.77 -14.73 10.75
N GLU A 56 -3.42 -14.90 9.61
CA GLU A 56 -4.36 -15.99 9.34
C GLU A 56 -3.62 -17.02 8.48
N ARG A 57 -3.58 -18.28 8.92
CA ARG A 57 -2.98 -19.39 8.20
C ARG A 57 -4.09 -20.16 7.48
N LYS A 58 -3.88 -20.45 6.20
CA LYS A 58 -4.81 -21.25 5.41
C LYS A 58 -4.12 -22.45 4.81
N GLY A 59 -4.49 -23.62 5.30
CA GLY A 59 -4.01 -24.89 4.75
C GLY A 59 -4.59 -25.19 3.35
N PRO A 60 -4.01 -26.18 2.65
CA PRO A 60 -4.40 -26.55 1.29
C PRO A 60 -5.90 -26.77 1.07
N ALA A 61 -6.53 -27.59 1.92
CA ALA A 61 -7.94 -27.95 1.80
C ALA A 61 -8.87 -26.81 2.24
N ASP A 62 -8.51 -26.11 3.33
CA ASP A 62 -9.30 -25.02 3.88
C ASP A 62 -9.32 -23.80 2.95
N LEU A 63 -8.23 -23.58 2.20
CA LEU A 63 -8.17 -22.48 1.25
C LEU A 63 -9.22 -22.65 0.16
N GLY A 64 -9.24 -23.80 -0.51
CA GLY A 64 -10.21 -24.09 -1.58
C GLY A 64 -11.66 -23.99 -1.11
N ALA A 65 -11.97 -24.53 0.09
CA ALA A 65 -13.30 -24.42 0.69
C ALA A 65 -13.66 -22.96 1.01
N SER A 66 -12.76 -22.21 1.63
CA SER A 66 -13.02 -20.81 2.02
C SER A 66 -13.20 -19.86 0.84
N ILE A 67 -12.54 -20.13 -0.30
CA ILE A 67 -12.72 -19.38 -1.53
C ILE A 67 -14.09 -19.67 -2.14
N ARG A 68 -14.47 -20.96 -2.20
CA ARG A 68 -15.77 -21.38 -2.74
C ARG A 68 -16.93 -20.79 -1.96
N ASP A 69 -16.80 -20.74 -0.64
CA ASP A 69 -17.83 -20.19 0.26
C ASP A 69 -17.77 -18.66 0.37
N GLY A 70 -16.77 -18.00 -0.24
CA GLY A 70 -16.52 -16.55 -0.10
C GLY A 70 -15.98 -16.12 1.27
N ARG A 71 -15.93 -17.03 2.25
CA ARG A 71 -15.52 -16.76 3.64
C ARG A 71 -14.11 -16.17 3.77
N ILE A 72 -13.22 -16.45 2.80
CA ILE A 72 -11.85 -15.93 2.82
C ILE A 72 -11.79 -14.39 2.78
N PHE A 73 -12.71 -13.75 2.05
CA PHE A 73 -12.75 -12.29 1.92
C PHE A 73 -13.24 -11.64 3.22
N ASP A 74 -14.27 -12.22 3.85
CA ASP A 74 -14.78 -11.76 5.15
C ASP A 74 -13.71 -11.90 6.24
N GLN A 75 -12.97 -13.01 6.24
CA GLN A 75 -11.84 -13.22 7.15
C GLN A 75 -10.76 -12.15 6.96
N ALA A 76 -10.39 -11.85 5.71
CA ALA A 76 -9.40 -10.83 5.38
C ALA A 76 -9.82 -9.44 5.87
N VAL A 77 -11.08 -9.04 5.63
CA VAL A 77 -11.64 -7.75 6.08
C VAL A 77 -11.66 -7.65 7.60
N ARG A 78 -12.07 -8.72 8.29
CA ARG A 78 -12.07 -8.77 9.76
C ARG A 78 -10.66 -8.63 10.33
N LEU A 79 -9.69 -9.31 9.72
CA LEU A 79 -8.28 -9.26 10.15
C LEU A 79 -7.68 -7.85 9.97
N GLN A 80 -7.91 -7.21 8.82
CA GLN A 80 -7.47 -5.83 8.54
C GLN A 80 -8.13 -4.79 9.44
N SER A 81 -9.35 -5.05 9.90
CA SER A 81 -10.09 -4.12 10.78
C SER A 81 -9.59 -4.19 12.23
N ALA A 82 -9.11 -5.37 12.66
CA ALA A 82 -8.64 -5.59 14.02
C ALA A 82 -7.13 -5.32 14.21
N SER A 83 -6.34 -5.39 13.14
CA SER A 83 -4.87 -5.29 13.20
C SER A 83 -4.32 -4.26 12.23
N THR A 84 -3.28 -3.53 12.65
CA THR A 84 -2.61 -2.52 11.80
C THR A 84 -1.97 -3.17 10.55
N GLN A 85 -1.48 -4.39 10.71
CA GLN A 85 -0.94 -5.24 9.67
C GLN A 85 -1.61 -6.61 9.77
N ALA A 86 -2.05 -7.12 8.63
CA ALA A 86 -2.73 -8.39 8.53
C ALA A 86 -2.10 -9.18 7.38
N VAL A 87 -1.75 -10.44 7.66
CA VAL A 87 -1.10 -11.33 6.70
C VAL A 87 -1.95 -12.59 6.57
N LEU A 88 -2.25 -12.97 5.34
CA LEU A 88 -2.72 -14.32 5.04
C LEU A 88 -1.55 -15.17 4.58
N LEU A 89 -1.28 -16.22 5.34
CA LEU A 89 -0.27 -17.21 5.06
C LEU A 89 -0.95 -18.41 4.41
N VAL A 90 -0.85 -18.50 3.09
CA VAL A 90 -1.31 -19.64 2.31
C VAL A 90 -0.24 -20.71 2.38
N GLU A 91 -0.60 -21.88 2.92
CA GLU A 91 0.31 -23.01 3.06
C GLU A 91 0.04 -24.06 1.98
N GLY A 92 1.09 -24.42 1.27
CA GLY A 92 1.08 -25.44 0.23
C GLY A 92 0.17 -25.11 -0.94
N GLU A 93 0.00 -26.07 -1.84
CA GLU A 93 -0.85 -25.91 -3.02
C GLU A 93 -2.32 -26.17 -2.70
N PRO A 94 -3.26 -25.30 -3.10
CA PRO A 94 -4.67 -25.42 -2.74
C PRO A 94 -5.33 -26.68 -3.30
N GLN A 95 -6.14 -27.34 -2.47
CA GLN A 95 -6.85 -28.57 -2.83
C GLN A 95 -8.35 -28.32 -3.06
N GLY A 96 -8.95 -29.09 -3.95
CA GLY A 96 -10.39 -29.03 -4.20
C GLY A 96 -10.84 -27.73 -4.87
N ILE A 97 -9.95 -27.00 -5.53
CA ILE A 97 -10.26 -25.78 -6.26
C ILE A 97 -9.45 -25.75 -7.56
N ALA A 98 -10.05 -25.23 -8.64
CA ALA A 98 -9.35 -25.05 -9.90
C ALA A 98 -8.21 -24.02 -9.75
N GLU A 99 -7.13 -24.22 -10.50
CA GLU A 99 -5.94 -23.37 -10.42
C GLU A 99 -6.27 -21.89 -10.67
N ASP A 100 -7.01 -21.62 -11.73
CA ASP A 100 -7.44 -20.25 -12.08
C ASP A 100 -8.32 -19.61 -11.00
N ALA A 101 -9.13 -20.42 -10.31
CA ALA A 101 -10.06 -19.92 -9.31
C ALA A 101 -9.32 -19.45 -8.04
N TRP A 102 -8.35 -20.22 -7.55
CA TRP A 102 -7.62 -19.80 -6.34
C TRP A 102 -6.62 -18.69 -6.65
N ARG A 103 -5.94 -18.74 -7.80
CA ARG A 103 -5.04 -17.65 -8.24
C ARG A 103 -5.84 -16.35 -8.40
N GLY A 104 -7.04 -16.42 -8.99
CA GLY A 104 -7.95 -15.29 -9.10
C GLY A 104 -8.36 -14.71 -7.75
N ALA A 105 -8.69 -15.57 -6.78
CA ALA A 105 -9.02 -15.14 -5.42
C ALA A 105 -7.83 -14.46 -4.71
N VAL A 106 -6.61 -14.98 -4.88
CA VAL A 106 -5.39 -14.35 -4.33
C VAL A 106 -5.12 -12.99 -4.96
N CYS A 107 -5.22 -12.88 -6.30
CA CYS A 107 -5.10 -11.59 -6.99
C CYS A 107 -6.09 -10.56 -6.43
N ARG A 108 -7.35 -10.98 -6.23
CA ARG A 108 -8.39 -10.12 -5.64
C ARG A 108 -8.03 -9.64 -4.22
N LEU A 109 -7.52 -10.54 -3.36
CA LEU A 109 -7.08 -10.18 -2.01
C LEU A 109 -5.94 -9.14 -2.04
N VAL A 110 -4.99 -9.30 -2.97
CA VAL A 110 -3.87 -8.36 -3.16
C VAL A 110 -4.38 -7.00 -3.66
N GLU A 111 -5.32 -6.98 -4.60
CA GLU A 111 -5.97 -5.75 -5.08
C GLU A 111 -6.70 -4.99 -3.96
N ASP A 112 -7.33 -5.74 -3.04
CA ASP A 112 -7.99 -5.18 -1.85
C ASP A 112 -6.97 -4.74 -0.76
N GLY A 113 -5.66 -4.84 -1.05
CA GLY A 113 -4.57 -4.34 -0.22
C GLY A 113 -4.19 -5.28 0.92
N PHE A 114 -4.55 -6.55 0.82
CA PHE A 114 -4.17 -7.58 1.78
C PHE A 114 -2.78 -8.13 1.48
N THR A 115 -2.01 -8.42 2.53
CA THR A 115 -0.69 -9.05 2.37
C THR A 115 -0.88 -10.56 2.33
N VAL A 116 -0.51 -11.18 1.22
CA VAL A 116 -0.52 -12.64 1.07
C VAL A 116 0.91 -13.14 1.02
N LEU A 117 1.23 -14.12 1.87
CA LEU A 117 2.47 -14.89 1.83
C LEU A 117 2.12 -16.33 1.47
N HIS A 118 3.01 -16.96 0.72
CA HIS A 118 2.90 -18.37 0.39
C HIS A 118 4.03 -19.13 1.08
N SER A 119 3.68 -20.15 1.86
CA SER A 119 4.61 -21.11 2.45
C SER A 119 4.47 -22.48 1.79
N LEU A 120 5.54 -23.26 1.83
CA LEU A 120 5.55 -24.59 1.21
C LEU A 120 4.81 -25.63 2.06
N ASP A 121 5.02 -25.58 3.37
CA ASP A 121 4.49 -26.52 4.36
C ASP A 121 4.43 -25.85 5.75
N ALA A 122 4.06 -26.62 6.77
CA ALA A 122 3.91 -26.12 8.13
C ALA A 122 5.24 -25.67 8.77
N ASP A 123 6.36 -26.26 8.38
CA ASP A 123 7.69 -25.87 8.87
C ASP A 123 8.12 -24.53 8.27
N ASP A 124 7.90 -24.33 6.97
CA ASP A 124 8.11 -23.05 6.30
C ASP A 124 7.14 -21.97 6.83
N SER A 125 5.88 -22.34 7.10
CA SER A 125 4.92 -21.47 7.79
C SER A 125 5.45 -21.00 9.14
N ALA A 126 5.97 -21.93 9.96
CA ALA A 126 6.59 -21.58 11.24
C ALA A 126 7.79 -20.65 11.04
N ALA A 127 8.66 -20.91 10.05
CA ALA A 127 9.81 -20.08 9.76
C ALA A 127 9.42 -18.63 9.39
N TRP A 128 8.37 -18.45 8.58
CA TRP A 128 7.81 -17.13 8.28
C TRP A 128 7.29 -16.41 9.52
N ILE A 129 6.48 -17.09 10.33
CA ILE A 129 5.89 -16.52 11.54
C ILE A 129 7.00 -16.14 12.54
N ILE A 130 8.01 -17.00 12.74
CA ILE A 130 9.19 -16.71 13.59
C ILE A 130 9.90 -15.45 13.12
N ARG A 131 10.16 -15.30 11.81
CA ARG A 131 10.83 -14.12 11.25
C ARG A 131 10.00 -12.86 11.44
N LEU A 132 8.70 -12.92 11.15
CA LEU A 132 7.79 -11.79 11.38
C LEU A 132 7.79 -11.38 12.85
N ALA A 133 7.65 -12.34 13.76
CA ALA A 133 7.61 -12.07 15.19
C ALA A 133 8.94 -11.51 15.72
N LYS A 134 10.09 -12.01 15.25
CA LYS A 134 11.40 -11.43 15.60
C LYS A 134 11.60 -10.03 15.02
N ARG A 135 11.05 -9.74 13.83
CA ARG A 135 11.12 -8.42 13.21
C ARG A 135 10.28 -7.38 13.96
N VAL A 136 9.06 -7.73 14.37
CA VAL A 136 8.22 -6.85 15.19
C VAL A 136 8.90 -6.53 16.53
N ARG A 137 9.58 -7.50 17.14
CA ARG A 137 10.34 -7.31 18.40
C ARG A 137 11.60 -6.46 18.25
N ARG A 138 12.33 -6.60 17.15
CA ARG A 138 13.56 -5.84 16.87
C ARG A 138 13.29 -4.40 16.46
N ALA A 139 12.05 -4.08 16.08
CA ALA A 139 11.66 -2.71 15.83
C ALA A 139 11.64 -1.92 17.15
N GLY A 140 12.82 -1.44 17.60
CA GLY A 140 12.88 -0.07 18.10
C GLY A 140 12.26 0.86 17.05
N PRO A 141 11.74 2.04 17.41
CA PRO A 141 10.85 2.82 16.56
C PRO A 141 11.53 3.17 15.23
N THR A 142 11.43 2.29 14.23
CA THR A 142 11.46 2.68 12.84
C THR A 142 10.14 3.38 12.64
N THR A 143 10.11 4.65 13.05
CA THR A 143 9.12 5.62 12.60
C THR A 143 8.88 5.32 11.14
N PRO A 144 7.66 4.96 10.71
CA PRO A 144 7.43 4.64 9.32
C PRO A 144 7.94 5.84 8.53
N THR A 145 8.93 5.61 7.67
CA THR A 145 9.47 6.69 6.84
C THR A 145 8.38 7.06 5.86
N HIS A 146 7.62 8.10 6.20
CA HIS A 146 6.65 8.71 5.31
C HIS A 146 7.43 9.62 4.38
N GLY A 147 7.60 9.21 3.13
CA GLY A 147 8.36 9.95 2.13
C GLY A 147 8.86 9.06 1.00
N PRO A 148 9.28 9.65 -0.13
CA PRO A 148 9.81 8.89 -1.26
C PRO A 148 11.07 8.10 -0.84
N ARG A 149 11.02 6.78 -0.97
CA ARG A 149 12.13 5.84 -0.62
C ARG A 149 13.33 5.92 -1.57
N ARG A 150 13.30 6.82 -2.55
CA ARG A 150 14.39 7.08 -3.51
C ARG A 150 14.58 8.59 -3.61
N SER A 151 15.82 9.05 -3.43
CA SER A 151 16.20 10.44 -3.66
C SER A 151 15.80 10.84 -5.10
N PRO A 152 15.08 11.95 -5.30
CA PRO A 152 14.79 12.46 -6.64
C PRO A 152 16.10 12.64 -7.42
N ARG A 153 16.13 12.23 -8.70
CA ARG A 153 17.37 12.24 -9.51
C ARG A 153 17.94 13.65 -9.78
N HIS A 154 17.25 14.71 -9.38
CA HIS A 154 17.67 16.11 -9.52
C HIS A 154 17.20 16.95 -8.30
N PRO A 155 17.99 17.92 -7.79
CA PRO A 155 17.61 18.72 -6.62
C PRO A 155 16.27 19.46 -6.74
N SER A 156 15.93 19.95 -7.95
CA SER A 156 14.64 20.63 -8.18
C SER A 156 13.43 19.68 -8.06
N ALA A 157 13.62 18.38 -8.31
CA ALA A 157 12.56 17.39 -8.18
C ALA A 157 12.20 17.14 -6.70
N GLN A 158 13.09 17.49 -5.76
CA GLN A 158 12.77 17.50 -4.33
C GLN A 158 11.83 18.66 -3.98
N ALA A 159 12.08 19.85 -4.52
CA ALA A 159 11.19 21.00 -4.33
C ALA A 159 9.78 20.75 -4.89
N GLU A 160 9.69 20.15 -6.07
CA GLU A 160 8.42 19.73 -6.66
C GLU A 160 7.66 18.75 -5.76
N ALA A 161 8.36 17.75 -5.23
CA ALA A 161 7.79 16.75 -4.34
C ALA A 161 7.30 17.37 -3.02
N MET A 162 8.08 18.29 -2.43
CA MET A 162 7.71 19.00 -1.20
C MET A 162 6.40 19.78 -1.33
N LEU A 163 6.24 20.59 -2.39
CA LEU A 163 4.99 21.32 -2.61
C LEU A 163 3.79 20.40 -2.90
N SER A 164 4.03 19.27 -3.56
CA SER A 164 2.97 18.32 -3.94
C SER A 164 2.40 17.52 -2.76
N VAL A 165 3.01 17.61 -1.58
CA VAL A 165 2.45 17.04 -0.33
C VAL A 165 1.24 17.86 0.14
N VAL A 166 1.17 19.15 -0.19
CA VAL A 166 0.08 20.04 0.23
C VAL A 166 -1.23 19.66 -0.49
N PRO A 167 -2.32 19.37 0.24
CA PRO A 167 -3.58 18.93 -0.37
C PRO A 167 -4.15 19.94 -1.37
N GLY A 168 -4.24 19.51 -2.63
CA GLY A 168 -4.74 20.32 -3.75
C GLY A 168 -3.64 20.91 -4.63
N ILE A 169 -2.38 20.62 -4.35
CA ILE A 169 -1.22 20.96 -5.18
C ILE A 169 -0.72 19.69 -5.87
N SER A 170 -0.88 19.61 -7.18
CA SER A 170 -0.31 18.51 -7.97
C SER A 170 1.16 18.77 -8.30
N THR A 171 1.89 17.74 -8.74
CA THR A 171 3.25 17.88 -9.26
C THR A 171 3.33 18.86 -10.43
N THR A 172 2.32 18.90 -11.29
CA THR A 172 2.22 19.90 -12.37
C THR A 172 2.08 21.32 -11.82
N MET A 173 1.25 21.52 -10.78
CA MET A 173 1.09 22.82 -10.15
C MET A 173 2.37 23.24 -9.41
N ALA A 174 3.01 22.31 -8.69
CA ALA A 174 4.29 22.55 -8.02
C ALA A 174 5.37 23.00 -9.00
N ARG A 175 5.48 22.35 -10.17
CA ARG A 175 6.37 22.79 -11.26
C ARG A 175 6.04 24.19 -11.76
N SER A 176 4.76 24.48 -11.98
CA SER A 176 4.33 25.81 -12.44
C SER A 176 4.70 26.90 -11.44
N LEU A 177 4.49 26.65 -10.14
CA LEU A 177 4.89 27.56 -9.08
C LEU A 177 6.41 27.75 -9.03
N LEU A 178 7.18 26.66 -9.09
CA LEU A 178 8.65 26.74 -9.08
C LEU A 178 9.20 27.41 -10.36
N ALA A 179 8.53 27.28 -11.50
CA ALA A 179 8.89 28.00 -12.72
C ALA A 179 8.60 29.51 -12.60
N ALA A 180 7.51 29.89 -11.92
CA ALA A 180 7.10 31.29 -11.77
C ALA A 180 7.86 32.03 -10.66
N TYR A 181 8.18 31.35 -9.56
CA TYR A 181 8.80 31.95 -8.37
C TYR A 181 10.24 31.49 -8.15
N GLY A 182 10.73 30.50 -8.89
CA GLY A 182 12.12 30.04 -8.87
C GLY A 182 12.43 29.02 -7.76
N THR A 183 12.20 29.38 -6.49
CA THR A 183 12.57 28.53 -5.35
C THR A 183 11.41 28.32 -4.38
N LEU A 184 11.54 27.31 -3.50
CA LEU A 184 10.59 27.12 -2.39
C LEU A 184 10.52 28.33 -1.46
N ALA A 185 11.65 29.00 -1.21
CA ALA A 185 11.71 30.17 -0.35
C ALA A 185 10.90 31.32 -0.94
N GLU A 186 10.99 31.53 -2.24
CA GLU A 186 10.21 32.56 -2.95
C GLU A 186 8.72 32.21 -3.02
N VAL A 187 8.38 30.92 -3.19
CA VAL A 187 6.99 30.45 -3.11
C VAL A 187 6.43 30.69 -1.70
N ALA A 188 7.21 30.44 -0.66
CA ALA A 188 6.82 30.71 0.73
C ALA A 188 6.63 32.21 0.97
N ALA A 189 7.61 33.04 0.58
CA ALA A 189 7.54 34.49 0.73
C ALA A 189 6.31 35.11 0.02
N ALA A 190 5.90 34.54 -1.11
CA ALA A 190 4.72 35.00 -1.84
C ALA A 190 3.38 34.51 -1.26
N ALA A 191 3.37 33.53 -0.35
CA ALA A 191 2.14 32.97 0.21
C ALA A 191 1.60 33.81 1.39
N PRO A 192 0.27 33.94 1.56
CA PRO A 192 -0.80 33.45 0.68
C PRO A 192 -1.21 34.44 -0.43
N GLU A 193 -1.15 35.76 -0.22
CA GLU A 193 -1.74 36.76 -1.13
C GLU A 193 -1.07 36.80 -2.51
N GLY A 194 0.27 36.72 -2.55
CA GLY A 194 1.05 36.76 -3.78
C GLY A 194 0.79 35.56 -4.69
N LEU A 195 0.51 34.39 -4.11
CA LEU A 195 0.20 33.17 -4.86
C LEU A 195 -1.17 33.20 -5.54
N ARG A 196 -2.12 34.02 -5.08
CA ARG A 196 -3.47 34.10 -5.67
C ARG A 196 -3.48 34.64 -7.11
N ARG A 197 -2.40 35.29 -7.53
CA ARG A 197 -2.22 35.78 -8.90
C ARG A 197 -1.79 34.67 -9.86
N HIS A 198 -1.27 33.55 -9.34
CA HIS A 198 -0.84 32.44 -10.14
C HIS A 198 -2.06 31.64 -10.66
N PRO A 199 -2.13 31.31 -11.96
CA PRO A 199 -3.22 30.53 -12.53
C PRO A 199 -3.48 29.22 -11.78
N GLY A 200 -4.74 28.96 -11.43
CA GLY A 200 -5.14 27.75 -10.72
C GLY A 200 -4.88 27.76 -9.20
N ILE A 201 -4.40 28.86 -8.61
CA ILE A 201 -4.30 29.04 -7.17
C ILE A 201 -5.40 30.01 -6.69
N GLY A 202 -6.49 29.43 -6.17
CA GLY A 202 -7.53 30.19 -5.47
C GLY A 202 -7.24 30.37 -3.99
N ARG A 203 -8.11 31.10 -3.27
CA ARG A 203 -7.99 31.41 -1.83
C ARG A 203 -7.69 30.18 -0.97
N VAL A 204 -8.38 29.06 -1.20
CA VAL A 204 -8.23 27.82 -0.42
C VAL A 204 -6.83 27.19 -0.61
N ARG A 205 -6.35 27.12 -1.85
CA ARG A 205 -5.02 26.55 -2.15
C ARG A 205 -3.89 27.43 -1.62
N ALA A 206 -4.03 28.75 -1.77
CA ALA A 206 -3.08 29.72 -1.24
C ALA A 206 -2.98 29.64 0.30
N ALA A 207 -4.11 29.55 1.00
CA ALA A 207 -4.13 29.42 2.46
C ALA A 207 -3.46 28.11 2.93
N ARG A 208 -3.77 26.97 2.29
CA ARG A 208 -3.14 25.68 2.63
C ARG A 208 -1.64 25.65 2.38
N LEU A 209 -1.18 26.29 1.29
CA LEU A 209 0.24 26.44 1.03
C LEU A 209 0.92 27.29 2.09
N ALA A 210 0.32 28.43 2.48
CA ALA A 210 0.86 29.27 3.55
C ALA A 210 0.91 28.52 4.89
N GLU A 211 -0.15 27.80 5.25
CA GLU A 211 -0.18 26.96 6.46
C GLU A 211 0.93 25.90 6.45
N ALA A 212 1.12 25.21 5.33
CA ALA A 212 2.15 24.18 5.22
C ALA A 212 3.60 24.73 5.24
N LEU A 213 3.80 25.96 4.75
CA LEU A 213 5.13 26.58 4.62
C LEU A 213 5.53 27.39 5.86
N HIS A 214 4.55 27.95 6.58
CA HIS A 214 4.79 28.87 7.70
C HIS A 214 4.20 28.38 9.04
N GLY A 215 3.50 27.25 9.06
CA GLY A 215 2.91 26.72 10.28
C GLY A 215 3.98 26.36 11.32
N ASP A 216 3.69 26.67 12.59
CA ASP A 216 4.60 26.35 13.69
C ASP A 216 4.77 24.84 13.86
N TYR A 217 6.00 24.44 14.20
CA TYR A 217 6.27 23.06 14.50
C TYR A 217 5.72 22.69 15.88
N VAL A 218 4.78 21.74 15.91
CA VAL A 218 4.32 21.08 17.15
C VAL A 218 4.94 19.68 17.25
N ALA A 219 5.54 19.38 18.40
CA ALA A 219 6.18 18.08 18.64
C ALA A 219 5.13 16.94 18.57
N PRO A 220 5.47 15.74 18.08
CA PRO A 220 4.50 14.67 17.88
C PRO A 220 3.66 14.29 19.11
N LEU A 221 4.22 14.44 20.32
CA LEU A 221 3.56 14.14 21.60
C LEU A 221 2.57 15.23 22.03
N GLU A 222 2.68 16.42 21.47
CA GLU A 222 1.89 17.61 21.81
C GLU A 222 0.80 17.90 20.75
N ARG A 223 0.77 17.11 19.67
CA ARG A 223 -0.26 17.23 18.63
C ARG A 223 -1.57 16.68 19.13
N ASP A 224 -2.66 17.37 18.80
CA ASP A 224 -4.00 16.83 18.99
C ASP A 224 -4.11 15.43 18.36
N PRO A 225 -4.78 14.48 19.04
CA PRO A 225 -4.98 13.15 18.51
C PRO A 225 -5.63 13.24 17.13
N ARG A 226 -5.07 12.53 16.15
CA ARG A 226 -5.57 12.57 14.77
C ARG A 226 -7.08 12.28 14.77
N PRO A 227 -7.90 13.07 14.06
CA PRO A 227 -9.30 12.73 13.87
C PRO A 227 -9.40 11.32 13.28
N THR A 228 -10.36 10.53 13.78
CA THR A 228 -10.63 9.17 13.30
C THR A 228 -10.76 9.16 11.79
N ARG A 229 -10.03 8.24 11.14
CA ARG A 229 -9.87 8.22 9.68
C ARG A 229 -11.24 8.07 9.00
N PRO A 230 -11.63 8.97 8.08
CA PRO A 230 -12.79 8.73 7.22
C PRO A 230 -12.52 7.54 6.28
N ALA A 231 -13.57 6.82 5.89
CA ALA A 231 -13.50 5.65 5.01
C ALA A 231 -12.68 5.93 3.72
N ARG A 232 -11.86 4.97 3.27
CA ARG A 232 -10.85 5.17 2.20
C ARG A 232 -11.46 5.54 0.83
N GLY A 233 -10.80 6.49 0.13
CA GLY A 233 -10.73 6.68 -1.34
C GLY A 233 -9.36 7.35 -1.68
N ALA A 234 -8.76 7.37 -2.90
CA ALA A 234 -9.13 7.01 -4.27
C ALA A 234 -7.95 6.36 -5.05
N ARG A 235 -8.26 5.72 -6.20
CA ARG A 235 -7.44 4.79 -7.02
C ARG A 235 -6.23 5.41 -7.77
N PRO A 236 -5.19 4.59 -8.13
CA PRO A 236 -3.96 5.03 -8.82
C PRO A 236 -4.16 5.53 -10.26
N PRO A 237 -3.18 6.25 -10.87
CA PRO A 237 -3.34 6.93 -12.15
C PRO A 237 -3.44 5.96 -13.34
N ARG A 238 -4.40 6.23 -14.23
CA ARG A 238 -4.72 5.42 -15.41
C ARG A 238 -3.67 5.58 -16.51
N ARG A 239 -3.19 4.44 -17.04
CA ARG A 239 -2.35 4.36 -18.25
C ARG A 239 -3.22 3.94 -19.44
N TRP A 240 -2.76 4.15 -20.66
CA TRP A 240 -3.48 3.78 -21.88
C TRP A 240 -2.53 3.00 -22.79
N ILE A 241 -2.82 1.75 -23.11
CA ILE A 241 -1.92 0.84 -23.81
C ILE A 241 -2.44 0.61 -25.22
N LEU A 242 -1.60 0.75 -26.25
CA LEU A 242 -1.89 0.27 -27.59
C LEU A 242 -1.31 -1.14 -27.76
N ALA A 243 -2.20 -2.08 -28.06
CA ALA A 243 -1.88 -3.46 -28.34
C ALA A 243 -2.13 -3.73 -29.83
N ASP A 244 -1.04 -3.92 -30.57
CA ASP A 244 -1.10 -4.35 -31.97
C ASP A 244 -1.62 -5.80 -32.05
N PRO A 245 -2.39 -6.17 -33.09
CA PRO A 245 -2.90 -7.53 -33.24
C PRO A 245 -1.80 -8.59 -33.43
N SER A 246 -0.58 -8.19 -33.80
CA SER A 246 0.58 -9.08 -33.84
C SER A 246 1.11 -9.36 -32.43
N PRO A 247 1.11 -10.63 -31.95
CA PRO A 247 1.52 -10.98 -30.58
C PRO A 247 3.02 -10.78 -30.30
N ARG A 248 3.82 -10.39 -31.31
CA ARG A 248 5.25 -10.09 -31.18
C ARG A 248 5.58 -8.60 -31.15
N ALA A 249 4.59 -7.73 -31.33
CA ALA A 249 4.79 -6.30 -31.31
C ALA A 249 4.86 -5.77 -29.87
N GLU A 250 5.75 -4.82 -29.62
CA GLU A 250 5.86 -4.18 -28.30
C GLU A 250 4.65 -3.31 -28.00
N LEU A 251 4.12 -3.44 -26.79
CA LEU A 251 2.99 -2.65 -26.30
C LEU A 251 3.42 -1.20 -26.05
N GLN A 252 2.74 -0.26 -26.69
CA GLN A 252 2.99 1.17 -26.48
C GLN A 252 2.10 1.69 -25.36
N SER A 253 2.64 2.45 -24.40
CA SER A 253 1.89 2.95 -23.25
C SER A 253 1.92 4.47 -23.18
N PHE A 254 0.75 5.07 -22.97
CA PHE A 254 0.51 6.50 -22.96
C PHE A 254 -0.13 6.92 -21.64
N ASP A 255 0.32 8.05 -21.10
CA ASP A 255 -0.23 8.64 -19.88
C ASP A 255 -1.55 9.40 -20.11
N ARG A 256 -1.92 9.63 -21.37
CA ARG A 256 -3.11 10.39 -21.74
C ARG A 256 -3.90 9.69 -22.81
N ARG A 257 -5.17 9.43 -22.53
CA ARG A 257 -6.13 8.84 -23.47
C ARG A 257 -6.11 9.53 -24.83
N ALA A 258 -6.11 10.86 -24.84
CA ALA A 258 -6.16 11.63 -26.09
C ALA A 258 -4.93 11.39 -27.00
N ILE A 259 -3.75 11.14 -26.42
CA ILE A 259 -2.54 10.83 -27.21
C ILE A 259 -2.62 9.39 -27.71
N ALA A 260 -3.05 8.48 -26.83
CA ALA A 260 -3.24 7.08 -27.18
C ALA A 260 -4.28 6.91 -28.31
N VAL A 261 -5.38 7.68 -28.28
CA VAL A 261 -6.40 7.72 -29.33
C VAL A 261 -5.82 8.29 -30.64
N ARG A 262 -4.97 9.32 -30.58
CA ARG A 262 -4.31 9.85 -31.80
C ARG A 262 -3.36 8.83 -32.41
N ALA A 263 -2.58 8.14 -31.59
CA ALA A 263 -1.69 7.07 -32.04
C ALA A 263 -2.49 5.88 -32.60
N LEU A 264 -3.67 5.56 -32.01
CA LEU A 264 -4.58 4.54 -32.52
C LEU A 264 -5.05 4.82 -33.96
N HIS A 265 -5.36 6.08 -34.28
CA HIS A 265 -5.81 6.46 -35.63
C HIS A 265 -4.73 6.31 -36.71
N SER A 266 -3.46 6.24 -36.31
CA SER A 266 -2.32 6.03 -37.21
C SER A 266 -1.74 4.61 -37.09
N ALA A 267 -2.37 3.74 -36.30
CA ALA A 267 -1.92 2.38 -36.06
C ALA A 267 -2.49 1.41 -37.10
N ALA A 268 -1.94 0.19 -37.13
CA ALA A 268 -2.44 -0.87 -38.00
C ALA A 268 -3.90 -1.21 -37.67
N GLU A 269 -4.67 -1.62 -38.69
CA GLU A 269 -6.03 -2.10 -38.50
C GLU A 269 -6.07 -3.25 -37.48
N GLY A 270 -7.03 -3.20 -36.55
CA GLY A 270 -7.15 -4.17 -35.47
C GLY A 270 -6.34 -3.82 -34.21
N THR A 271 -5.52 -2.76 -34.22
CA THR A 271 -4.85 -2.27 -32.99
C THR A 271 -5.88 -1.87 -31.95
N GLN A 272 -5.69 -2.29 -30.69
CA GLN A 272 -6.60 -2.01 -29.59
C GLN A 272 -6.01 -0.98 -28.63
N LEU A 273 -6.84 -0.04 -28.17
CA LEU A 273 -6.52 0.89 -27.09
C LEU A 273 -7.12 0.40 -25.77
N ILE A 274 -6.28 0.11 -24.79
CA ILE A 274 -6.62 -0.54 -23.53
C ILE A 274 -6.39 0.43 -22.36
N ASP A 275 -7.32 0.54 -21.41
CA ASP A 275 -7.05 1.25 -20.15
C ASP A 275 -6.14 0.39 -19.26
N GLY A 276 -4.91 0.82 -19.04
CA GLY A 276 -3.90 0.13 -18.24
C GLY A 276 -4.16 0.10 -16.73
N LEU A 277 -5.24 0.74 -16.24
CA LEU A 277 -5.72 0.54 -14.87
C LEU A 277 -6.78 -0.56 -14.78
N THR A 278 -7.60 -0.76 -15.83
CA THR A 278 -8.76 -1.68 -15.79
C THR A 278 -8.65 -2.87 -16.73
N GLY A 279 -7.76 -2.84 -17.72
CA GLY A 279 -7.62 -3.87 -18.75
C GLY A 279 -8.68 -3.82 -19.86
N GLU A 280 -9.60 -2.85 -19.84
CA GLU A 280 -10.69 -2.76 -20.82
C GLU A 280 -10.22 -2.19 -22.16
N VAL A 281 -10.68 -2.77 -23.27
CA VAL A 281 -10.51 -2.21 -24.61
C VAL A 281 -11.50 -1.06 -24.80
N VAL A 282 -10.96 0.13 -24.98
CA VAL A 282 -11.70 1.39 -25.03
C VAL A 282 -11.93 1.89 -26.45
N ALA A 283 -11.13 1.43 -27.42
CA ALA A 283 -11.31 1.65 -28.85
C ALA A 283 -10.45 0.68 -29.68
N THR A 284 -10.80 0.44 -30.93
CA THR A 284 -10.03 -0.38 -31.88
C THR A 284 -9.85 0.40 -33.19
N ALA A 285 -8.66 0.34 -33.78
CA ALA A 285 -8.38 0.94 -35.08
C ALA A 285 -9.09 0.14 -36.19
N SER A 286 -9.91 0.80 -36.99
CA SER A 286 -10.59 0.24 -38.16
C SER A 286 -9.90 0.70 -39.45
N ALA A 287 -9.93 -0.08 -40.53
CA ALA A 287 -9.51 0.41 -41.85
C ALA A 287 -10.33 1.66 -42.22
N GLY A 288 -9.63 2.73 -42.60
CA GLY A 288 -10.28 3.95 -43.08
C GLY A 288 -10.97 3.74 -44.42
N LEU A 289 -12.14 4.38 -44.59
CA LEU A 289 -12.71 4.77 -45.88
C LEU A 289 -11.78 5.73 -46.63
#